data_AF-A0A7K4CJ61-F1
#
_entry.id   AF-A0A7K4CJ61-F1
#
_cell.length_a   1.000
_cell.length_b   1.000
_cell.length_c   1.000
_cell.angle_alpha   90.00
_cell.angle_beta   90.00
_cell.angle_gamma   90.00
#
_symmetry.space_group_name_H-M   'P 1'
#
loop_
_entity.id
_entity.type
_entity.pdbx_description
1 polymer ?
#
loop_
_entity_poly.entity_id
_entity_poly.type
_entity_poly.pdbx_seq_one_letter_code
_entity_poly.pdbx_strand_id
1 'polypeptide(L)' 'DSDATPKEYGINSEIKYTDVNGDTVISESMKIPVVVKAASASLILPALIALIILIAAGGYMYRRKQKKA' A
#
# COMPACT_ATOMS: atom_id res chain seq x y z
N ASP A 1 10.92 2.22 3.97
CA ASP A 1 10.09 1.85 2.81
C ASP A 1 8.89 2.74 2.49
N SER A 2 8.48 3.73 3.30
CA SER A 2 7.33 4.60 2.97
C SER A 2 7.65 5.88 2.21
N ASP A 3 8.91 6.09 1.80
CA ASP A 3 9.41 7.40 1.33
C ASP A 3 9.40 7.56 -0.21
N ALA A 4 9.03 6.50 -0.95
CA ALA A 4 8.97 6.57 -2.41
C ALA A 4 7.69 7.28 -2.85
N THR A 5 7.83 8.37 -3.62
CA THR A 5 6.70 9.09 -4.22
C THR A 5 5.93 8.16 -5.17
N PRO A 6 4.60 8.03 -5.04
CA PRO A 6 3.80 7.22 -5.95
C PRO A 6 3.83 7.79 -7.37
N LYS A 7 4.41 7.04 -8.30
CA LYS A 7 4.50 7.36 -9.73
C LYS A 7 4.90 6.12 -10.52
N GLU A 8 4.73 6.19 -11.83
CA GLU A 8 5.42 5.30 -12.76
C GLU A 8 6.87 5.77 -12.98
N TYR A 9 7.80 4.85 -12.75
CA TYR A 9 9.23 5.04 -12.95
C TYR A 9 9.73 4.10 -14.05
N GLY A 10 10.79 4.51 -14.74
CA GLY A 10 11.51 3.65 -15.67
C GLY A 10 12.89 3.34 -15.09
N ILE A 11 13.24 2.05 -15.03
CA ILE A 11 14.60 1.60 -14.75
C ILE A 11 15.31 1.41 -16.08
N ASN A 12 16.46 2.07 -16.27
CA ASN A 12 17.32 1.80 -17.42
C ASN A 12 18.05 0.48 -17.16
N SER A 13 17.90 -0.48 -18.08
CA SER A 13 18.45 -1.81 -17.95
C SER A 13 19.31 -2.16 -19.16
N GLU A 14 20.46 -2.74 -18.88
CA GLU A 14 21.41 -3.27 -19.85
C GLU A 14 21.85 -4.64 -19.36
N ILE A 15 21.97 -5.59 -20.30
CA ILE A 15 22.35 -6.96 -20.03
C ILE A 15 23.69 -7.22 -20.69
N LYS A 16 24.67 -7.65 -19.90
CA LYS A 16 25.95 -8.15 -20.39
C LYS A 16 25.85 -9.65 -20.63
N TYR A 17 26.16 -10.11 -21.84
CA TYR A 17 26.09 -11.52 -22.21
C TYR A 17 27.25 -11.92 -23.13
N THR A 18 27.46 -13.21 -23.27
CA THR A 18 28.36 -13.77 -24.28
C THR A 18 27.55 -14.15 -25.51
N ASP A 19 27.95 -13.65 -26.67
CA ASP A 19 27.25 -13.93 -27.93
C ASP A 19 27.63 -15.31 -28.51
N VAL A 20 27.07 -15.64 -29.68
CA VAL A 20 27.32 -16.92 -30.35
C VAL A 20 28.76 -17.12 -30.82
N ASN A 21 29.53 -16.05 -30.92
CA ASN A 21 30.93 -16.07 -31.34
C ASN A 21 31.89 -16.15 -30.13
N GLY A 22 31.35 -16.06 -28.90
CA GLY A 22 32.14 -16.02 -27.68
C GLY A 22 32.53 -14.61 -27.23
N ASP A 23 32.05 -13.58 -27.91
CA ASP A 23 32.36 -12.18 -27.59
C ASP A 23 31.46 -11.68 -26.46
N THR A 24 32.02 -10.79 -25.63
CA THR A 24 31.25 -10.12 -24.57
C THR A 24 30.53 -8.91 -25.16
N VAL A 25 29.20 -8.92 -25.10
CA VAL A 25 28.34 -7.87 -25.64
C VAL A 25 27.49 -7.27 -24.52
N ILE A 26 27.25 -5.95 -24.62
CA ILE A 26 26.28 -5.23 -23.79
C ILE A 26 25.05 -4.97 -24.66
N SER A 27 23.86 -5.31 -24.15
CA SER A 27 22.61 -5.07 -24.87
C SER A 27 22.34 -3.58 -25.07
N GLU A 28 21.44 -3.27 -25.99
CA GLU A 28 20.85 -1.94 -26.05
C GLU A 28 20.13 -1.59 -24.73
N SER A 29 20.13 -0.31 -24.39
CA SER A 29 19.49 0.19 -23.18
C SER A 29 17.96 0.13 -23.33
N MET A 30 17.29 -0.56 -22.42
CA MET A 30 15.84 -0.67 -22.40
C MET A 30 15.26 -0.13 -21.09
N LYS A 31 14.05 0.44 -21.15
CA LYS A 31 13.33 0.92 -19.96
C LYS A 31 12.38 -0.15 -19.43
N ILE A 32 12.56 -0.54 -18.18
CA ILE A 32 11.65 -1.41 -17.45
C ILE A 32 10.70 -0.54 -16.61
N PRO A 33 9.38 -0.55 -16.87
CA PRO A 33 8.43 0.24 -16.11
C PRO A 33 8.22 -0.38 -14.71
N VAL A 34 8.22 0.48 -13.69
CA VAL A 34 7.96 0.13 -12.31
C VAL A 34 6.90 1.06 -11.75
N VAL A 35 5.80 0.48 -11.29
CA VAL A 35 4.68 1.22 -10.70
C VAL A 35 4.83 1.26 -9.19
N VAL A 36 5.12 2.44 -8.66
CA VAL A 36 5.14 2.66 -7.20
C VAL A 36 3.74 3.08 -6.77
N LYS A 37 3.11 2.24 -5.94
CA LYS A 37 1.78 2.51 -5.38
C LYS A 37 1.90 3.22 -4.04
N ALA A 38 0.94 4.09 -3.75
CA ALA A 38 0.83 4.72 -2.43
C ALA A 38 0.61 3.66 -1.35
N ALA A 39 1.27 3.85 -0.20
CA ALA A 39 0.99 3.05 0.97
C ALA A 39 -0.46 3.31 1.43
N SER A 40 -1.28 2.27 1.50
CA SER A 40 -2.64 2.37 2.04
C SER A 40 -2.61 2.25 3.55
N ALA A 41 -3.20 3.23 4.25
CA ALA A 41 -3.42 3.11 5.69
C ALA A 41 -4.53 2.09 5.98
N SER A 42 -4.32 1.22 6.97
CA SER A 42 -5.35 0.28 7.43
C SER A 42 -6.46 1.02 8.18
N LEU A 43 -7.71 0.79 7.79
CA LEU A 43 -8.89 1.34 8.45
C LEU A 43 -9.38 0.50 9.64
N ILE A 44 -8.72 -0.63 9.94
CA ILE A 44 -9.16 -1.56 10.99
C ILE A 44 -9.19 -0.88 12.36
N LEU A 45 -8.13 -0.16 12.72
CA LEU A 45 -8.03 0.50 14.02
C LEU A 45 -9.08 1.63 14.19
N PRO A 46 -9.23 2.60 13.27
CA PRO A 46 -10.28 3.62 13.40
C PRO A 46 -11.69 3.02 13.35
N ALA A 47 -11.91 1.96 12.57
CA ALA A 47 -13.21 1.26 12.55
C ALA A 47 -13.54 0.60 13.89
N LEU A 48 -12.56 -0.05 14.54
CA LEU A 48 -12.75 -0.64 15.87
C LEU A 48 -13.08 0.43 16.92
N ILE A 49 -12.38 1.57 16.89
CA ILE A 49 -12.65 2.69 17.80
C ILE A 49 -14.09 3.20 17.59
N ALA A 50 -14.50 3.41 16.33
CA ALA A 50 -15.85 3.84 16.02
C ALA A 50 -16.90 2.83 16.51
N LEU A 51 -16.65 1.53 16.35
CA LEU A 51 -17.53 0.47 16.82
C LEU A 51 -17.69 0.49 18.35
N ILE A 52 -16.60 0.65 19.10
CA ILE A 52 -16.64 0.75 20.57
C ILE A 52 -17.47 1.95 21.01
N ILE A 53 -17.30 3.11 20.36
CA ILE A 53 -18.07 4.32 20.66
C ILE A 53 -19.57 4.07 20.41
N LEU A 54 -19.93 3.43 19.30
CA LEU A 54 -21.32 3.11 18.98
C LEU A 54 -21.94 2.16 20.02
N ILE A 55 -21.21 1.13 20.45
CA ILE A 55 -21.67 0.21 21.49
C ILE A 55 -21.85 0.93 22.83
N ALA A 56 -20.88 1.76 23.22
CA ALA A 56 -20.96 2.53 24.46
C ALA A 56 -22.13 3.52 24.46
N ALA A 57 -22.32 4.27 23.37
CA ALA A 57 -23.42 5.20 23.20
C ALA A 57 -24.78 4.48 23.19
N GLY A 58 -24.90 3.38 22.44
CA GLY A 58 -26.11 2.56 22.40
C GLY A 58 -26.47 1.98 23.76
N GLY A 59 -25.49 1.39 24.46
CA GLY A 59 -25.66 0.85 25.81
C GLY A 59 -26.04 1.92 26.84
N TYR A 60 -25.43 3.10 26.78
CA TYR A 60 -25.79 4.23 27.64
C TYR A 60 -27.22 4.70 27.42
N MET A 61 -27.63 4.89 26.16
CA MET A 61 -29.00 5.30 25.82
C MET A 61 -30.03 4.26 26.25
N TYR A 62 -29.74 2.97 26.04
CA TYR A 62 -30.62 1.88 26.44
C TYR A 62 -30.84 1.86 27.96
N ARG A 63 -29.76 1.93 28.74
CA ARG A 63 -29.83 2.02 30.20
C ARG A 63 -30.58 3.27 30.68
N ARG A 64 -30.41 4.41 30.02
CA ARG A 64 -31.11 5.65 30.37
C ARG A 64 -32.62 5.55 30.13
N LYS A 65 -33.05 4.84 29.09
CA LYS A 65 -34.48 4.60 28.82
C LYS A 65 -35.10 3.66 29.87
N GLN A 66 -34.40 2.61 30.28
CA GLN A 66 -34.91 1.68 31.30
C GLN A 66 -35.05 2.31 32.69
N LYS A 67 -34.24 3.31 33.05
CA LYS A 67 -34.39 4.02 34.34
C LYS A 67 -35.54 5.03 34.39
N LYS A 68 -36.21 5.29 33.25
CA LYS A 68 -37.32 6.24 33.13
C LYS A 68 -38.68 5.55 32.94
N ALA A 69 -38.70 4.25 32.71
CA ALA A 69 -39.89 3.40 32.70
C ALA A 69 -40.03 2.73 34.07
#